data_AF-A0A3M1NH03-F1
#
_entry.id   AF-A0A3M1NH03-F1
#
_cell.length_a   1.000
_cell.length_b   1.000
_cell.length_c   1.000
_cell.angle_alpha   90.00
_cell.angle_beta   90.00
_cell.angle_gamma   90.00
#
_symmetry.space_group_name_H-M   'P 1'
#
loop_
_entity.id
_entity.type
_entity.pdbx_description
1 polymer ?
#
loop_
_entity_poly.entity_id
_entity_poly.type
_entity_poly.pdbx_seq_one_letter_code
_entity_poly.pdbx_strand_id
1 'polypeptide(L)'
;MVFYFVASREWAEGVIEAARTGDPAYAAYLMVSEFGSSREWAEGVIEAARTGDPARAAYLMSQKCGSSREWAERIIERATAGDPAYAACLMSHHCDSDREWAERVIEHARTGNPASAARLMAQHCGSDREWAERVIEAARTGDPHDEQRN
;
A
#
# COMPACT_ATOMS: atom_id res chain seq x y z
N MET A 1 -25.46 -27.04 -1.19
CA MET A 1 -24.44 -26.42 -0.30
C MET A 1 -23.76 -25.20 -0.91
N VAL A 2 -23.62 -25.12 -2.24
CA VAL A 2 -23.01 -23.99 -2.97
C VAL A 2 -23.73 -22.65 -2.74
N PHE A 3 -25.06 -22.64 -2.65
CA PHE A 3 -25.84 -21.41 -2.44
C PHE A 3 -25.54 -20.67 -1.12
N TYR A 4 -25.28 -21.40 -0.03
CA TYR A 4 -24.95 -20.77 1.27
C TYR A 4 -23.59 -20.08 1.23
N PHE A 5 -22.60 -20.69 0.57
CA PHE A 5 -21.26 -20.11 0.46
C PHE A 5 -21.26 -18.84 -0.40
N VAL A 6 -22.03 -18.82 -1.49
CA VAL A 6 -22.19 -17.62 -2.34
C VAL A 6 -22.90 -16.49 -1.58
N ALA A 7 -24.01 -16.81 -0.90
CA ALA A 7 -24.74 -15.81 -0.11
C ALA A 7 -23.91 -15.22 1.05
N SER A 8 -23.05 -16.04 1.68
CA SER A 8 -22.13 -15.57 2.71
C SER A 8 -21.01 -14.68 2.16
N ARG A 9 -20.53 -14.97 0.94
CA ARG A 9 -19.51 -14.15 0.27
C ARG A 9 -20.06 -12.78 -0.10
N GLU A 10 -21.20 -12.72 -0.77
CA GLU A 10 -21.85 -11.45 -1.17
C GLU A 10 -22.20 -10.58 0.04
N TRP A 11 -22.62 -11.19 1.14
CA TRP A 11 -22.84 -10.46 2.39
C TRP A 11 -21.54 -9.86 2.94
N ALA A 12 -20.44 -10.62 2.95
CA ALA A 12 -19.15 -10.13 3.41
C ALA A 12 -18.60 -9.00 2.52
N GLU A 13 -18.74 -9.14 1.20
CA GLU A 13 -18.38 -8.11 0.23
C GLU A 13 -19.12 -6.79 0.52
N GLY A 14 -20.44 -6.84 0.73
CA GLY A 14 -21.23 -5.66 1.06
C GLY A 14 -20.86 -5.01 2.41
N VAL A 15 -20.46 -5.81 3.41
CA VAL A 15 -19.97 -5.27 4.69
C VAL A 15 -18.64 -4.54 4.51
N ILE A 16 -17.74 -5.09 3.70
CA ILE A 16 -16.42 -4.50 3.42
C ILE A 16 -16.57 -3.19 2.64
N GLU A 17 -17.44 -3.15 1.62
CA GLU A 17 -17.73 -1.93 0.86
C GLU A 17 -18.28 -0.79 1.73
N ALA A 18 -19.12 -1.15 2.72
CA ALA A 18 -19.70 -0.18 3.64
C ALA A 18 -18.76 0.23 4.79
N ALA A 19 -17.62 -0.45 4.95
CA ALA A 19 -16.70 -0.22 6.05
C ALA A 19 -16.04 1.16 5.94
N ARG A 20 -16.24 1.98 6.97
CA ARG A 20 -15.65 3.33 7.07
C ARG A 20 -14.42 3.39 7.98
N THR A 21 -14.09 2.28 8.62
CA THR A 21 -13.00 2.15 9.59
C THR A 21 -12.31 0.80 9.42
N GLY A 22 -11.12 0.67 10.00
CA GLY A 22 -10.28 -0.52 9.83
C GLY A 22 -9.58 -0.54 8.49
N ASP A 23 -9.32 -1.75 7.98
CA ASP A 23 -8.59 -2.00 6.75
C ASP A 23 -9.44 -2.77 5.71
N PRO A 24 -10.40 -2.10 5.07
CA PRO A 24 -11.23 -2.71 4.03
C PRO A 24 -10.42 -3.14 2.81
N ALA A 25 -9.32 -2.47 2.52
CA ALA A 25 -8.44 -2.80 1.41
C ALA A 25 -7.76 -4.17 1.62
N TYR A 26 -7.20 -4.40 2.80
CA TYR A 26 -6.63 -5.70 3.14
C TYR A 26 -7.70 -6.81 3.20
N ALA A 27 -8.89 -6.50 3.73
CA ALA A 27 -10.02 -7.43 3.71
C ALA A 27 -10.42 -7.83 2.28
N ALA A 28 -10.44 -6.87 1.34
CA ALA A 28 -10.74 -7.14 -0.05
C ALA A 28 -9.70 -8.08 -0.70
N TYR A 29 -8.41 -7.87 -0.42
CA TYR A 29 -7.36 -8.80 -0.84
C TYR A 29 -7.58 -10.23 -0.28
N LEU A 30 -7.95 -10.36 0.99
CA LEU A 30 -8.23 -11.67 1.60
C LEU A 30 -9.42 -12.37 0.92
N MET A 31 -10.46 -11.61 0.59
CA MET A 31 -11.64 -12.13 -0.12
C MET A 31 -11.28 -12.72 -1.48
N VAL A 32 -10.35 -12.11 -2.22
CA VAL A 32 -9.86 -12.66 -3.49
C VAL A 32 -8.96 -13.88 -3.26
N SER A 33 -7.99 -13.77 -2.35
CA SER A 33 -6.97 -14.80 -2.16
C SER A 33 -7.49 -16.09 -1.50
N GLU A 34 -8.44 -15.98 -0.57
CA GLU A 34 -8.88 -17.11 0.25
C GLU A 34 -10.35 -17.49 0.01
N PHE A 35 -11.18 -16.58 -0.49
CA PHE A 35 -12.65 -16.78 -0.58
C PHE A 35 -13.20 -16.71 -2.01
N GLY A 36 -12.33 -16.51 -3.01
CA GLY A 36 -12.68 -16.56 -4.43
C GLY A 36 -13.59 -15.42 -4.89
N SER A 37 -13.54 -14.25 -4.23
CA SER A 37 -14.12 -13.01 -4.76
C SER A 37 -13.40 -12.57 -6.04
N SER A 38 -14.08 -11.78 -6.87
CA SER A 38 -13.47 -11.30 -8.11
C SER A 38 -12.39 -10.26 -7.84
N ARG A 39 -11.39 -10.24 -8.71
CA ARG A 39 -10.30 -9.26 -8.64
C ARG A 39 -10.83 -7.85 -8.83
N GLU A 40 -11.73 -7.67 -9.80
CA GLU A 40 -12.31 -6.39 -10.18
C GLU A 40 -13.08 -5.76 -9.00
N TRP A 41 -13.77 -6.59 -8.22
CA TRP A 41 -14.46 -6.15 -7.01
C TRP A 41 -13.44 -5.62 -5.98
N ALA A 42 -12.38 -6.39 -5.71
CA ALA A 42 -11.39 -5.98 -4.72
C ALA A 42 -10.60 -4.74 -5.16
N GLU A 43 -10.27 -4.60 -6.44
CA GLU A 43 -9.63 -3.40 -6.99
C GLU A 43 -10.51 -2.16 -6.74
N GLY A 44 -11.83 -2.27 -6.96
CA GLY A 44 -12.78 -1.19 -6.66
C GLY A 44 -12.84 -0.81 -5.18
N VAL A 45 -12.83 -1.81 -4.28
CA VAL A 45 -12.81 -1.56 -2.83
C VAL A 45 -11.50 -0.89 -2.41
N ILE A 46 -10.36 -1.36 -2.91
CA ILE A 46 -9.04 -0.81 -2.59
C ILE A 46 -8.93 0.64 -3.09
N GLU A 47 -9.45 0.94 -4.28
CA GLU A 47 -9.51 2.30 -4.83
C GLU A 47 -10.37 3.24 -3.98
N ALA A 48 -11.48 2.74 -3.42
CA ALA A 48 -12.39 3.51 -2.58
C ALA A 48 -11.90 3.63 -1.13
N ALA A 49 -10.98 2.77 -0.69
CA ALA A 49 -10.52 2.71 0.69
C ALA A 49 -9.77 3.99 1.09
N ARG A 50 -10.29 4.66 2.12
CA ARG A 50 -9.70 5.88 2.71
C ARG A 50 -8.99 5.62 4.04
N THR A 51 -9.09 4.40 4.55
CA THR A 51 -8.53 3.97 5.84
C THR A 51 -7.82 2.63 5.67
N GLY A 52 -6.96 2.28 6.63
CA GLY A 52 -6.15 1.07 6.56
C GLY A 52 -4.89 1.29 5.71
N ASP A 53 -4.43 0.22 5.05
CA ASP A 53 -3.24 0.23 4.21
C ASP A 53 -3.56 -0.20 2.76
N PRO A 54 -4.20 0.69 1.98
CA PRO A 54 -4.54 0.41 0.59
C PRO A 54 -3.30 0.18 -0.28
N ALA A 55 -2.18 0.83 0.05
CA ALA A 55 -0.92 0.66 -0.68
C ALA A 55 -0.39 -0.78 -0.56
N ARG A 56 -0.39 -1.34 0.66
CA ARG A 56 -0.02 -2.73 0.90
C ARG A 56 -0.98 -3.71 0.22
N ALA A 57 -2.28 -3.45 0.27
CA ALA A 57 -3.27 -4.29 -0.42
C ALA A 57 -3.05 -4.30 -1.93
N ALA A 58 -2.76 -3.15 -2.53
CA ALA A 58 -2.46 -3.03 -3.96
C ALA A 58 -1.21 -3.82 -4.38
N TYR A 59 -0.14 -3.73 -3.60
CA TYR A 59 1.06 -4.55 -3.81
C TYR A 59 0.73 -6.06 -3.77
N LEU A 60 -0.03 -6.52 -2.77
CA LEU A 60 -0.40 -7.92 -2.64
C LEU A 60 -1.28 -8.40 -3.79
N MET A 61 -2.20 -7.55 -4.25
CA MET A 61 -3.04 -7.83 -5.42
C MET A 61 -2.20 -8.00 -6.69
N SER A 62 -1.20 -7.14 -6.90
CA SER A 62 -0.28 -7.25 -8.03
C SER A 62 0.56 -8.54 -7.94
N GLN A 63 1.14 -8.82 -6.78
CA GLN A 63 2.04 -9.96 -6.61
C GLN A 63 1.33 -11.31 -6.66
N LYS A 64 0.18 -11.44 -5.98
CA LYS A 64 -0.45 -12.74 -5.70
C LYS A 64 -1.74 -12.97 -6.44
N CYS A 65 -2.50 -11.91 -6.68
CA CYS A 65 -3.81 -12.01 -7.32
C CYS A 65 -3.75 -11.68 -8.81
N GLY A 66 -2.59 -11.22 -9.32
CA GLY A 66 -2.28 -10.99 -10.73
C GLY A 66 -2.74 -9.65 -11.29
N SER A 67 -3.12 -8.68 -10.44
CA SER A 67 -3.43 -7.30 -10.86
C SER A 67 -2.23 -6.68 -11.58
N SER A 68 -2.48 -5.70 -12.44
CA SER A 68 -1.39 -5.06 -13.18
C SER A 68 -0.53 -4.20 -12.26
N ARG A 69 0.77 -4.16 -12.58
CA ARG A 69 1.74 -3.32 -11.89
C ARG A 69 1.33 -1.84 -11.94
N GLU A 70 0.92 -1.35 -13.11
CA GLU A 70 0.52 0.04 -13.32
C GLU A 70 -0.72 0.41 -12.52
N TRP A 71 -1.61 -0.56 -12.25
CA TRP A 71 -2.72 -0.34 -11.33
C TRP A 71 -2.20 -0.17 -9.90
N ALA A 72 -1.35 -1.08 -9.42
CA ALA A 72 -0.84 -1.02 -8.07
C ALA A 72 -0.02 0.25 -7.79
N GLU A 73 0.85 0.65 -8.73
CA GLU A 73 1.64 1.89 -8.64
C GLU A 73 0.74 3.12 -8.45
N ARG A 74 -0.35 3.21 -9.23
CA ARG A 74 -1.32 4.31 -9.14
C ARG A 74 -2.02 4.36 -7.78
N ILE A 75 -2.35 3.21 -7.20
CA ILE A 75 -2.96 3.16 -5.86
C ILE A 75 -1.96 3.62 -4.81
N ILE A 76 -0.73 3.12 -4.89
CA ILE A 76 0.34 3.45 -3.94
C ILE A 76 0.63 4.96 -3.95
N GLU A 77 0.70 5.59 -5.12
CA GLU A 77 0.89 7.04 -5.26
C GLU A 77 -0.26 7.86 -4.65
N ARG A 78 -1.49 7.34 -4.73
CA ARG A 78 -2.69 8.02 -4.23
C ARG A 78 -2.99 7.71 -2.77
N ALA A 79 -2.35 6.70 -2.20
CA ALA A 79 -2.62 6.26 -0.84
C ALA A 79 -2.26 7.36 0.16
N THR A 80 -3.27 7.88 0.85
CA THR A 80 -3.13 8.88 1.91
C THR A 80 -3.13 8.28 3.31
N ALA A 81 -3.22 6.95 3.40
CA ALA A 81 -3.25 6.17 4.63
C ALA A 81 -2.39 4.92 4.47
N GLY A 82 -1.91 4.38 5.59
CA GLY A 82 -1.01 3.22 5.61
C GLY A 82 0.45 3.60 5.35
N ASP A 83 1.21 2.66 4.79
CA ASP A 83 2.63 2.81 4.49
C ASP A 83 2.92 2.70 2.98
N PRO A 84 2.63 3.77 2.21
CA PRO A 84 2.90 3.79 0.78
C PRO A 84 4.39 3.68 0.44
N ALA A 85 5.26 4.21 1.31
CA ALA A 85 6.71 4.13 1.11
C ALA A 85 7.20 2.67 1.13
N TYR A 86 6.73 1.90 2.12
CA TYR A 86 7.08 0.48 2.20
C TYR A 86 6.50 -0.32 1.02
N ALA A 87 5.26 -0.04 0.62
CA ALA A 87 4.65 -0.68 -0.54
C ALA A 87 5.43 -0.40 -1.84
N ALA A 88 5.88 0.83 -2.06
CA ALA A 88 6.70 1.21 -3.21
C ALA A 88 8.05 0.47 -3.24
N CYS A 89 8.70 0.33 -2.08
CA CYS A 89 9.92 -0.46 -1.95
C CYS A 89 9.68 -1.93 -2.34
N LEU A 90 8.58 -2.53 -1.89
CA LEU A 90 8.23 -3.91 -2.22
C LEU A 90 7.91 -4.08 -3.71
N MET A 91 7.24 -3.12 -4.32
CA MET A 91 6.98 -3.12 -5.76
C MET A 91 8.28 -3.09 -6.57
N SER A 92 9.25 -2.24 -6.20
CA SER A 92 10.56 -2.23 -6.86
C SER A 92 11.32 -3.54 -6.65
N HIS A 93 11.23 -4.14 -5.46
CA HIS A 93 11.97 -5.35 -5.14
C HIS A 93 11.36 -6.65 -5.73
N HIS A 94 10.04 -6.73 -5.85
CA HIS A 94 9.35 -7.98 -6.20
C HIS A 94 8.53 -7.92 -7.49
N CYS A 95 8.20 -6.73 -7.98
CA CYS A 95 7.32 -6.54 -9.13
C CYS A 95 8.01 -5.82 -10.30
N ASP A 96 9.35 -5.69 -10.26
CA ASP A 96 10.19 -5.01 -11.26
C ASP A 96 9.66 -3.59 -11.60
N SER A 97 9.12 -2.89 -10.59
CA SER A 97 8.79 -1.47 -10.72
C SER A 97 10.06 -0.63 -10.77
N ASP A 98 9.98 0.49 -11.48
CA ASP A 98 11.12 1.39 -11.67
C ASP A 98 11.64 1.91 -10.32
N ARG A 99 12.96 1.80 -10.12
CA ARG A 99 13.61 2.28 -8.89
C ARG A 99 13.35 3.77 -8.65
N GLU A 100 13.48 4.59 -9.71
CA GLU A 100 13.24 6.04 -9.63
C GLU A 100 11.78 6.37 -9.27
N TRP A 101 10.83 5.54 -9.71
CA TRP A 101 9.44 5.66 -9.29
C TRP A 101 9.30 5.40 -7.79
N ALA A 102 9.88 4.31 -7.29
CA ALA A 102 9.82 3.97 -5.88
C ALA A 102 10.49 5.03 -4.99
N GLU A 103 11.65 5.55 -5.40
CA GLU A 103 12.34 6.64 -4.71
C GLU A 103 11.45 7.89 -4.60
N ARG A 104 10.79 8.27 -5.71
CA ARG A 104 9.85 9.40 -5.73
C ARG A 104 8.70 9.20 -4.78
N VAL A 105 8.08 8.01 -4.76
CA VAL A 105 6.96 7.73 -3.84
C VAL A 105 7.43 7.82 -2.39
N ILE A 106 8.59 7.25 -2.07
CA ILE A 106 9.15 7.26 -0.71
C ILE A 106 9.43 8.70 -0.24
N GLU A 107 9.96 9.56 -1.11
CA GLU A 107 10.19 10.98 -0.79
C GLU A 107 8.89 11.76 -0.55
N HIS A 108 7.81 11.42 -1.26
CA HIS A 108 6.52 12.10 -1.15
C HIS A 108 5.58 11.48 -0.10
N ALA A 109 5.94 10.33 0.47
CA ALA A 109 5.14 9.63 1.44
C ALA A 109 4.98 10.47 2.72
N ARG A 110 3.74 10.84 3.03
CA ARG A 110 3.39 11.62 4.23
C ARG A 110 2.98 10.76 5.43
N THR A 111 2.82 9.46 5.20
CA THR A 111 2.39 8.47 6.20
C THR A 111 3.27 7.23 6.09
N GLY A 112 3.31 6.43 7.16
CA GLY A 112 4.13 5.22 7.21
C GLY A 112 5.56 5.47 7.68
N ASN A 113 6.49 4.61 7.27
CA ASN A 113 7.89 4.67 7.66
C ASN A 113 8.81 4.82 6.44
N PRO A 114 8.90 6.03 5.85
CA PRO A 114 9.73 6.29 4.68
C PRO A 114 11.23 6.06 4.96
N ALA A 115 11.69 6.30 6.19
CA ALA A 115 13.07 6.03 6.59
C ALA A 115 13.46 4.54 6.44
N SER A 116 12.56 3.64 6.84
CA SER A 116 12.79 2.19 6.70
C SER A 116 12.74 1.75 5.24
N ALA A 117 11.81 2.29 4.46
CA ALA A 117 11.71 2.02 3.02
C ALA A 117 12.97 2.48 2.27
N ALA A 118 13.45 3.70 2.55
CA ALA A 118 14.67 4.25 1.94
C ALA A 118 15.91 3.40 2.27
N ARG A 119 16.04 2.94 3.53
CA ARG A 119 17.12 2.02 3.91
C ARG A 119 17.08 0.72 3.13
N LEU A 120 15.89 0.14 2.94
CA LEU A 120 15.74 -1.11 2.18
C LEU A 120 16.04 -0.91 0.69
N MET A 121 15.63 0.21 0.11
CA MET A 121 15.96 0.57 -1.27
C MET A 121 17.48 0.65 -1.49
N ALA A 122 18.22 1.29 -0.59
CA ALA A 122 19.68 1.35 -0.68
C ALA A 122 20.36 -0.01 -0.47
N GLN A 123 19.77 -0.89 0.35
CA GLN A 123 20.33 -2.22 0.63
C GLN A 123 20.05 -3.26 -0.47
N HIS A 124 18.85 -3.23 -1.05
CA HIS A 124 18.34 -4.32 -1.89
C HIS A 124 18.00 -3.91 -3.31
N CYS A 125 17.71 -2.63 -3.56
CA CYS A 125 17.30 -2.13 -4.88
C CYS A 125 18.38 -1.25 -5.55
N GLY A 126 19.56 -1.12 -4.92
CA GLY A 126 20.70 -0.40 -5.47
C GLY A 126 20.49 1.12 -5.54
N SER A 127 19.60 1.68 -4.71
CA SER A 127 19.47 3.13 -4.58
C SER A 127 20.71 3.75 -3.92
N ASP A 128 20.95 5.02 -4.21
CA ASP A 128 22.10 5.73 -3.66
C ASP A 128 22.00 5.86 -2.15
N ARG A 129 23.11 5.59 -1.46
CA ARG A 129 23.17 5.68 0.00
C ARG A 129 22.93 7.12 0.47
N GLU A 130 23.47 8.11 -0.23
CA GLU A 130 23.26 9.53 0.07
C GLU A 130 21.78 9.92 -0.08
N TRP A 131 21.08 9.37 -1.05
CA TRP A 131 19.64 9.55 -1.19
C TRP A 131 18.90 8.97 0.03
N ALA A 132 19.21 7.74 0.44
CA ALA A 132 18.56 7.12 1.59
C ALA A 132 18.84 7.89 2.89
N GLU A 133 20.05 8.37 3.10
CA GLU A 133 20.42 9.20 4.25
C GLU A 133 19.64 10.52 4.27
N ARG A 134 19.46 11.18 3.12
CA ARG A 134 18.60 12.39 3.01
C ARG A 134 17.15 12.12 3.39
N VAL A 135 16.56 11.02 2.91
CA VAL A 135 15.17 10.66 3.26
C VAL A 135 15.02 10.32 4.73
N ILE A 136 15.96 9.56 5.30
CA ILE A 136 15.96 9.21 6.72
C ILE A 136 16.05 10.47 7.58
N GLU A 137 16.90 11.43 7.21
CA GLU A 137 17.03 12.68 7.93
C GLU A 137 15.78 13.55 7.78
N ALA A 138 15.22 13.65 6.58
CA ALA A 138 13.96 14.35 6.33
C ALA A 138 12.81 13.77 7.19
N ALA A 139 12.75 12.44 7.32
CA ALA A 139 11.78 11.75 8.16
C ALA A 139 11.98 12.00 9.66
N ARG A 140 13.23 12.22 10.12
CA ARG A 140 13.53 12.62 11.50
C ARG A 140 13.15 14.06 11.78
N THR A 141 13.42 14.97 10.84
CA THR A 141 13.05 16.40 10.95
C THR A 141 11.56 16.65 10.72
N GLY A 142 10.85 15.70 10.10
CA GLY A 142 9.40 15.75 9.92
C GLY A 142 8.60 15.39 11.17
N ASP A 143 9.26 14.99 12.27
CA ASP A 143 8.66 14.85 13.60
C ASP A 143 8.69 16.25 14.25
N PRO A 144 7.56 16.99 14.35
CA PRO A 144 7.55 18.33 14.89
C PRO A 144 7.64 18.24 16.41
N HIS A 145 8.86 18.11 16.90
CA HIS A 145 9.24 18.54 18.23
C HIS A 145 9.73 20.00 18.19
N ASP A 146 9.08 20.86 17.40
CA ASP A 146 9.34 22.30 17.34
C ASP A 146 8.14 23.07 17.92
N GLU A 147 8.28 23.60 19.13
CA GLU A 147 8.71 24.98 19.33
C GLU A 147 7.60 26.03 19.09
N GLN A 148 6.46 25.89 19.78
CA GLN A 148 5.59 27.04 20.13
C GLN A 148 5.23 27.04 21.62
N ARG A 149 6.25 26.96 22.46
CA ARG A 149 6.15 27.30 23.89
C ARG A 149 7.08 28.47 24.19
N ASN A 150 6.76 29.62 23.61
CA ASN A 150 7.18 30.93 24.11
C ASN A 150 6.09 31.96 23.82
#